data_AF-A0A5B8BVX7-F1
#
_entry.id   AF-A0A5B8BVX7-F1
#
_cell.length_a   1.000
_cell.length_b   1.000
_cell.length_c   1.000
_cell.angle_alpha   90.00
_cell.angle_beta   90.00
_cell.angle_gamma   90.00
#
_symmetry.space_group_name_H-M   'P 1'
#
loop_
_entity.id
_entity.type
_entity.pdbx_description
1 polymer ?
#
loop_
_entity_poly.entity_id
_entity_poly.type
_entity_poly.pdbx_seq_one_letter_code
_entity_poly.pdbx_strand_id
1 'polypeptide(L)'
;MLLERTISQLDIGRVPAQEARQMAQLGYMQWIASLPGDANYRRAALHAHAMAAPYISLSPAVAEFCALLKQSLTSPAPLPLSLPPRRRRGGAGARRIWRIAL
;
A
#
# COMPACT_ATOMS: atom_id res chain seq x y z
N MET A 1 12.41 -4.79 -9.94
CA MET A 1 12.26 -3.72 -8.95
C MET A 1 10.80 -3.66 -8.49
N LEU A 2 10.42 -4.35 -7.40
CA LEU A 2 9.04 -4.30 -6.90
C LEU A 2 8.77 -2.96 -6.17
N LEU A 3 9.79 -2.36 -5.55
CA LEU A 3 9.69 -1.08 -4.85
C LEU A 3 9.19 0.07 -5.75
N GLU A 4 9.73 0.21 -6.96
CA GLU A 4 9.27 1.25 -7.91
C GLU A 4 7.81 1.03 -8.29
N ARG A 5 7.40 -0.23 -8.52
CA ARG A 5 6.00 -0.58 -8.78
C ARG A 5 5.10 -0.27 -7.59
N THR A 6 5.56 -0.56 -6.36
CA THR A 6 4.83 -0.22 -5.13
C THR A 6 4.64 1.28 -5.01
N ILE A 7 5.68 2.09 -5.27
CA ILE A 7 5.58 3.55 -5.26
C ILE A 7 4.59 4.04 -6.33
N SER A 8 4.69 3.57 -7.58
CA SER A 8 3.74 3.94 -8.64
C SER A 8 2.29 3.52 -8.35
N GLN A 9 2.08 2.41 -7.64
CA GLN A 9 0.73 1.96 -7.24
C GLN A 9 0.15 2.78 -6.07
N LEU A 10 1.02 3.34 -5.22
CA LEU A 10 0.61 4.22 -4.14
C LEU A 10 0.38 5.66 -4.61
N ASP A 11 1.01 6.07 -5.72
CA ASP A 11 0.90 7.40 -6.31
C ASP A 11 -0.33 7.56 -7.24
N ILE A 12 -1.52 7.25 -6.73
CA ILE A 12 -2.80 7.38 -7.47
C ILE A 12 -3.56 8.69 -7.13
N GLY A 13 -2.91 9.63 -6.46
CA GLY A 13 -3.49 10.91 -6.05
C GLY A 13 -4.25 10.86 -4.70
N ARG A 14 -5.17 11.82 -4.50
CA ARG A 14 -5.91 11.95 -3.23
C ARG A 14 -6.95 10.84 -3.09
N VAL A 15 -6.70 9.95 -2.14
CA VAL A 15 -7.64 8.95 -1.64
C VAL A 15 -8.05 9.27 -0.19
N PRO A 16 -9.23 8.81 0.27
CA PRO A 16 -9.62 8.91 1.67
C PRO A 16 -8.56 8.32 2.61
N ALA A 17 -8.38 8.90 3.80
CA ALA A 17 -7.33 8.50 4.74
C ALA A 17 -7.36 6.99 5.10
N GLN A 18 -8.55 6.40 5.21
CA GLN A 18 -8.68 4.98 5.49
C GLN A 18 -8.19 4.11 4.32
N GLU A 19 -8.47 4.51 3.07
CA GLU A 19 -7.99 3.82 1.88
C GLU A 19 -6.48 4.00 1.72
N ALA A 20 -5.96 5.21 1.98
CA ALA A 20 -4.52 5.50 1.98
C ALA A 20 -3.76 4.53 2.90
N ARG A 21 -4.27 4.31 4.11
CA ARG A 21 -3.70 3.36 5.08
C ARG A 21 -3.76 1.92 4.59
N GLN A 22 -4.89 1.47 4.05
CA GLN A 22 -5.00 0.11 3.52
C GLN A 22 -4.05 -0.14 2.36
N MET A 23 -3.92 0.83 1.45
CA MET A 23 -2.98 0.78 0.34
C MET A 23 -1.53 0.74 0.82
N ALA A 24 -1.17 1.60 1.77
CA ALA A 24 0.16 1.61 2.37
C ALA A 24 0.50 0.27 3.04
N GLN A 25 -0.44 -0.30 3.80
CA GLN A 25 -0.26 -1.60 4.46
C GLN A 25 -0.06 -2.74 3.44
N LEU A 26 -0.85 -2.76 2.37
CA LEU A 26 -0.67 -3.71 1.27
C LEU A 26 0.68 -3.54 0.58
N GLY A 27 1.05 -2.31 0.23
CA GLY A 27 2.32 -2.01 -0.42
C GLY A 27 3.51 -2.43 0.45
N TYR A 28 3.43 -2.19 1.75
CA TYR A 28 4.40 -2.63 2.75
C TYR A 28 4.51 -4.16 2.81
N MET A 29 3.39 -4.88 2.89
CA MET A 29 3.38 -6.35 2.88
C MET A 29 3.99 -6.93 1.61
N GLN A 30 3.61 -6.40 0.45
CA GLN A 30 4.15 -6.84 -0.85
C GLN A 30 5.64 -6.57 -0.96
N TRP A 31 6.08 -5.38 -0.52
CA TRP A 31 7.48 -5.00 -0.53
C TRP A 31 8.31 -5.91 0.38
N ILE A 32 7.87 -6.16 1.62
CA ILE A 32 8.56 -7.10 2.53
C ILE A 32 8.62 -8.50 1.95
N ALA A 33 7.52 -9.01 1.41
CA ALA A 33 7.46 -10.34 0.80
C ALA A 33 8.38 -10.49 -0.41
N SER A 34 8.84 -9.37 -1.00
CA SER A 34 9.76 -9.35 -2.13
C SER A 34 11.23 -9.22 -1.76
N LEU A 35 11.54 -8.98 -0.49
CA LEU A 35 12.93 -8.88 -0.05
C LEU A 35 13.60 -10.26 -0.09
N PRO A 36 14.88 -10.35 -0.51
CA PRO A 36 15.69 -11.56 -0.36
C PRO A 36 15.73 -12.02 1.11
N GLY A 37 15.79 -13.32 1.35
CA GLY A 37 15.78 -13.89 2.71
C GLY A 37 16.99 -13.50 3.56
N ASP A 38 18.10 -13.10 2.92
CA ASP A 38 19.34 -12.62 3.53
C ASP A 38 19.45 -11.08 3.50
N ALA A 39 18.39 -10.38 3.07
CA ALA A 39 18.42 -8.93 2.96
C ALA A 39 18.55 -8.25 4.32
N ASN A 40 19.46 -7.28 4.41
CA ASN A 40 19.51 -6.38 5.56
C ASN A 40 18.28 -5.48 5.56
N TYR A 41 17.28 -5.87 6.36
CA TYR A 41 15.99 -5.19 6.45
C TYR A 41 16.13 -3.69 6.74
N ARG A 42 16.99 -3.31 7.70
CA ARG A 42 17.21 -1.90 8.07
C ARG A 42 17.72 -1.10 6.86
N ARG A 43 18.70 -1.62 6.12
CA ARG A 43 19.22 -0.97 4.92
C ARG A 43 18.14 -0.87 3.82
N ALA A 44 17.37 -1.93 3.62
CA ALA A 44 16.28 -1.96 2.65
C ALA A 44 15.18 -0.95 2.99
N ALA A 45 14.78 -0.84 4.26
CA ALA A 45 13.76 0.10 4.73
C ALA A 45 14.21 1.56 4.61
N LEU A 46 15.46 1.87 4.95
CA LEU A 46 16.03 3.20 4.75
C LEU A 46 16.07 3.58 3.26
N HIS A 47 16.46 2.64 2.40
CA HIS A 47 16.47 2.86 0.95
C HIS A 47 15.05 3.07 0.40
N ALA A 48 14.08 2.24 0.82
CA ALA A 48 12.69 2.38 0.42
C ALA A 48 12.10 3.73 0.87
N HIS A 49 12.42 4.18 2.08
CA HIS A 49 12.00 5.48 2.58
C HIS A 49 12.63 6.62 1.76
N ALA A 50 13.92 6.55 1.45
CA ALA A 50 14.59 7.58 0.63
C ALA A 50 13.97 7.71 -0.77
N MET A 51 13.62 6.58 -1.39
CA MET A 51 12.94 6.55 -2.69
C MET A 51 11.51 7.10 -2.64
N ALA A 52 10.77 6.83 -1.56
CA ALA A 52 9.39 7.25 -1.40
C ALA A 52 9.24 8.68 -0.88
N ALA A 53 10.26 9.23 -0.21
CA ALA A 53 10.22 10.54 0.44
C ALA A 53 9.77 11.70 -0.48
N PRO A 54 10.20 11.81 -1.75
CA PRO A 54 9.77 12.88 -2.64
C PRO A 54 8.26 12.91 -2.92
N TYR A 55 7.58 11.77 -2.79
CA TYR A 55 6.17 11.62 -3.14
C TYR A 55 5.23 11.77 -1.93
N ILE A 56 5.76 11.95 -0.72
CA ILE A 56 4.97 12.07 0.53
C ILE A 56 3.93 13.19 0.44
N SER A 57 4.29 14.34 -0.15
CA SER A 57 3.39 15.49 -0.28
C SER A 57 2.33 15.33 -1.38
N LEU A 58 2.56 14.41 -2.32
CA LEU A 58 1.71 14.19 -3.50
C LEU A 58 0.67 13.09 -3.24
N SER A 59 1.06 12.05 -2.51
CA SER A 59 0.20 10.90 -2.21
C SER A 59 0.09 10.63 -0.71
N PRO A 60 -1.13 10.72 -0.14
CA PRO A 60 -1.40 10.30 1.23
C PRO A 60 -1.03 8.83 1.51
N ALA A 61 -1.14 7.95 0.51
CA ALA A 61 -0.79 6.54 0.65
C ALA A 61 0.73 6.33 0.75
N VAL A 62 1.52 7.13 0.01
CA VAL A 62 2.98 7.14 0.17
C VAL A 62 3.38 7.66 1.55
N ALA A 63 2.71 8.71 2.06
CA ALA A 63 2.97 9.22 3.40
C ALA A 63 2.76 8.15 4.49
N GLU A 64 1.65 7.41 4.41
CA GLU A 64 1.35 6.29 5.33
C GLU A 64 2.36 5.13 5.18
N PHE A 65 2.82 4.82 3.96
CA PHE A 65 3.86 3.81 3.74
C PHE A 65 5.20 4.21 4.38
N CYS A 66 5.61 5.47 4.23
CA CYS A 66 6.79 6.00 4.89
C CYS A 66 6.65 5.98 6.42
N ALA A 67 5.45 6.20 6.96
CA ALA A 67 5.18 6.07 8.39
C ALA A 67 5.37 4.62 8.88
N LEU A 68 4.88 3.62 8.13
CA LEU A 68 5.09 2.20 8.44
C LEU A 68 6.58 1.82 8.45
N LEU A 69 7.37 2.30 7.48
CA LEU A 69 8.82 2.08 7.46
C LEU A 69 9.53 2.70 8.66
N LYS A 70 9.14 3.90 9.08
CA LYS A 70 9.71 4.53 10.28
C LYS A 70 9.32 3.77 11.55
N GLN A 71 8.06 3.34 11.64
CA GLN A 71 7.55 2.61 12.79
C GLN A 71 8.27 1.26 12.94
N SER A 72 8.45 0.52 11.85
CA SER A 72 9.14 -0.77 11.87
C SER A 72 10.61 -0.68 12.22
N LEU A 73 11.27 0.43 11.88
CA LEU A 73 12.66 0.72 12.26
C LEU A 73 12.80 1.10 13.75
N THR A 74 11.75 1.66 14.35
CA THR A 74 11.78 2.20 15.73
C THR A 74 11.33 1.15 16.75
N SER A 75 10.33 0.33 16.41
CA SER A 75 9.86 -0.78 17.24
C SER A 75 9.59 -2.00 16.36
N PRO A 76 10.26 -3.15 16.60
CA PRO A 76 9.95 -4.42 15.93
C PRO A 76 8.68 -5.07 16.51
N ALA A 77 7.68 -4.26 16.90
CA ALA A 77 6.39 -4.74 17.35
C ALA A 77 5.55 -5.21 16.14
N PRO A 78 4.58 -6.11 16.33
CA PRO A 78 3.65 -6.48 15.27
C PRO A 78 2.97 -5.22 14.73
N LEU A 79 3.22 -4.89 13.45
CA LEU A 79 2.49 -3.80 12.83
C LEU A 79 1.00 -4.20 12.75
N PRO A 80 0.06 -3.30 13.04
CA PRO A 80 -1.38 -3.56 12.93
C PRO A 80 -1.80 -3.57 11.45
N LEU A 81 -1.29 -4.54 10.71
CA LEU A 81 -1.57 -4.75 9.30
C LEU A 81 -2.94 -5.40 9.18
N SER A 82 -3.90 -4.67 8.62
CA SER A 82 -5.21 -5.21 8.29
C SER A 82 -5.23 -5.48 6.80
N LEU A 83 -5.55 -6.71 6.40
CA LEU A 83 -5.86 -6.97 5.01
C LEU A 83 -7.08 -6.13 4.62
N PRO A 84 -7.04 -5.42 3.48
CA PRO A 84 -8.22 -4.70 3.00
C PRO A 84 -9.38 -5.69 2.89
N PRO A 85 -10.60 -5.29 3.25
CA PRO A 85 -11.75 -6.17 3.20
C PRO A 85 -11.90 -6.70 1.76
N ARG A 86 -12.03 -8.02 1.63
CA ARG A 86 -12.20 -8.70 0.34
C ARG A 86 -13.50 -8.24 -0.31
N ARG A 87 -13.45 -7.19 -1.14
CA ARG A 87 -14.58 -6.80 -2.00
C ARG A 87 -14.71 -7.83 -3.12
N ARG A 88 -15.62 -8.79 -2.95
CA ARG A 88 -16.09 -9.62 -4.07
C ARG A 88 -16.88 -8.70 -5.01
N ARG A 89 -16.24 -8.20 -6.08
CA ARG A 89 -16.99 -7.71 -7.25
C ARG A 89 -17.78 -8.90 -7.78
N GLY A 90 -19.10 -8.82 -7.68
CA GLY A 90 -20.02 -9.95 -7.89
C GLY A 90 -19.69 -10.75 -9.14
N GLY A 91 -19.52 -12.06 -8.96
CA GLY A 91 -19.44 -12.99 -10.09
C GLY A 91 -20.75 -12.95 -10.87
N ALA A 92 -20.66 -12.78 -12.19
CA ALA A 92 -21.67 -13.01 -13.23
C ALA A 92 -23.11 -12.42 -13.08
N GLY A 93 -23.50 -11.82 -11.96
CA GLY A 93 -24.88 -11.39 -11.66
C GLY A 93 -25.13 -9.88 -11.73
N ALA A 94 -24.09 -9.05 -11.89
CA ALA A 94 -24.24 -7.60 -11.98
C ALA A 94 -24.61 -7.09 -13.39
N ARG A 95 -25.02 -7.99 -14.30
CA ARG A 95 -25.65 -7.65 -15.58
C ARG A 95 -27.15 -7.91 -15.52
N ARG A 96 -27.86 -7.24 -14.59
CA ARG A 96 -29.28 -6.96 -14.82
C ARG A 96 -29.39 -5.50 -15.18
N ILE A 97 -29.37 -5.31 -16.49
CA ILE A 97 -29.72 -4.10 -17.22
C ILE A 97 -30.99 -3.54 -16.58
N TRP A 98 -30.92 -2.30 -16.09
CA TRP A 98 -32.09 -1.45 -15.93
C TRP A 98 -32.70 -1.31 -17.33
N ARG A 99 -33.65 -2.19 -17.68
CA ARG A 99 -34.58 -1.94 -18.78
C ARG A 99 -35.50 -0.82 -18.29
N ILE A 100 -35.11 0.39 -18.69
CA ILE A 100 -35.91 1.54 -19.06
C ILE A 100 -37.41 1.31 -18.86
N ALA A 101 -37.99 2.11 -17.97
CA ALA A 101 -39.40 2.43 -17.96
C ALA A 101 -39.74 3.20 -19.25
N LEU A 102 -40.71 2.68 -20.01
CA LEU A 102 -41.75 3.41 -20.74
C LEU A 102 -42.81 2.40 -21.15
#